data_AF-A0A857JRE6-F1
#
_entry.id   AF-A0A857JRE6-F1
#
_cell.length_a   1.000
_cell.length_b   1.000
_cell.length_c   1.000
_cell.angle_alpha   90.00
_cell.angle_beta   90.00
_cell.angle_gamma   90.00
#
_symmetry.space_group_name_H-M   'P 1'
#
loop_
_entity.id
_entity.type
_entity.pdbx_description
1 polymer ?
#
loop_
_entity_poly.entity_id
_entity_poly.type
_entity_poly.pdbx_seq_one_letter_code
_entity_poly.pdbx_strand_id
1 'polypeptide(L)'
;MNKKYPDEFKQEAVRQVIEKGHSVPDVAKRLGISDKSLYYWVSKAKVPASQSAEQEEIRKLKVELKRVTEERNILKEAAVYFASESKKSTRS
;
A
#
# COMPACT_ATOMS: atom_id res chain seq x y z
N MET A 1 -15.78 16.39 12.34
CA MET A 1 -14.47 16.78 12.90
C MET A 1 -13.62 15.53 13.08
N ASN A 2 -12.43 15.47 12.48
CA ASN A 2 -11.54 14.32 12.61
C ASN A 2 -10.71 14.48 13.90
N LYS A 3 -11.13 13.85 15.01
CA LYS A 3 -10.35 13.86 16.26
C LYS A 3 -9.04 13.10 16.03
N LYS A 4 -7.91 13.80 16.10
CA LYS A 4 -6.58 13.18 16.06
C LYS A 4 -6.22 12.71 17.46
N TYR A 5 -6.16 11.40 17.64
CA TYR A 5 -5.63 10.79 18.87
C TYR A 5 -4.11 10.59 18.73
N PRO A 6 -3.34 10.79 19.82
CA PRO A 6 -1.93 10.40 19.87
C PRO A 6 -1.76 8.90 19.61
N ASP A 7 -0.61 8.50 19.06
CA ASP A 7 -0.38 7.08 18.72
C ASP A 7 -0.26 6.20 19.97
N GLU A 8 0.34 6.69 21.06
CA GLU A 8 0.37 6.00 22.35
C GLU A 8 -1.04 5.67 22.86
N PHE A 9 -1.97 6.62 22.72
CA PHE A 9 -3.37 6.43 23.11
C PHE A 9 -4.04 5.33 22.28
N LYS A 10 -3.81 5.31 20.97
CA LYS A 10 -4.35 4.27 20.08
C LYS A 10 -3.77 2.91 20.44
N GLN A 11 -2.47 2.83 20.73
CA GLN A 11 -1.78 1.60 21.09
C GLN A 11 -2.34 1.01 22.40
N GLU A 12 -2.49 1.81 23.45
CA GLU A 12 -3.07 1.30 24.72
C GLU A 12 -4.53 0.88 24.54
N ALA A 13 -5.33 1.61 23.74
CA ALA A 13 -6.71 1.22 23.45
C ALA A 13 -6.78 -0.14 22.71
N VAL A 14 -5.91 -0.35 21.73
CA VAL A 14 -5.78 -1.63 21.01
C VAL A 14 -5.31 -2.74 21.95
N ARG A 15 -4.34 -2.45 22.82
CA ARG A 15 -3.78 -3.39 23.80
C ARG A 15 -4.85 -3.92 24.76
N GLN A 16 -5.76 -3.05 25.23
CA GLN A 16 -6.89 -3.47 26.06
C GLN A 16 -7.81 -4.48 25.36
N VAL A 17 -7.93 -4.41 24.04
CA VAL A 17 -8.77 -5.34 23.26
C VAL A 17 -8.01 -6.62 22.94
N ILE A 18 -6.77 -6.51 22.44
CA ILE A 18 -6.00 -7.68 21.95
C ILE A 18 -5.37 -8.47 23.10
N GLU A 19 -4.72 -7.81 24.05
CA GLU A 19 -4.00 -8.49 25.14
C GLU A 19 -4.91 -8.79 26.33
N LYS A 20 -5.74 -7.81 26.74
CA LYS A 20 -6.61 -7.95 27.93
C LYS A 20 -7.98 -8.55 27.61
N GLY A 21 -8.30 -8.78 26.33
CA GLY A 21 -9.51 -9.48 25.88
C GLY A 21 -10.81 -8.70 26.08
N HIS A 22 -10.76 -7.39 26.32
CA HIS A 22 -11.98 -6.59 26.46
C HIS A 22 -12.71 -6.39 25.12
N SER A 23 -14.04 -6.26 25.18
CA SER A 23 -14.83 -5.97 23.99
C SER A 23 -14.55 -4.55 23.47
N VAL A 24 -14.57 -4.37 22.14
CA VAL A 24 -14.41 -3.06 21.51
C VAL A 24 -15.46 -2.05 22.00
N PRO A 25 -16.77 -2.39 22.11
CA PRO A 25 -17.77 -1.47 22.64
C PRO A 25 -17.48 -0.99 24.07
N ASP A 26 -17.02 -1.87 24.95
CA ASP A 26 -16.75 -1.52 26.35
C ASP A 26 -15.54 -0.59 26.46
N VAL A 27 -14.46 -0.89 25.74
CA VAL A 27 -13.25 -0.04 25.71
C VAL A 27 -13.57 1.31 25.08
N ALA A 28 -14.31 1.34 23.97
CA ALA A 28 -14.71 2.59 23.31
C ALA A 28 -15.56 3.48 24.22
N LYS A 29 -16.52 2.89 24.93
CA LYS A 29 -17.37 3.60 25.90
C LYS A 29 -16.55 4.16 27.07
N ARG A 30 -15.65 3.37 27.65
CA ARG A 30 -14.78 3.82 28.77
C ARG A 30 -13.84 4.95 28.35
N LEU A 31 -13.32 4.91 27.13
CA LEU A 31 -12.39 5.91 26.59
C LEU A 31 -13.09 7.12 25.93
N GLY A 32 -14.43 7.10 25.82
CA GLY A 32 -15.19 8.17 25.18
C GLY A 32 -14.87 8.35 23.69
N ILE A 33 -14.53 7.27 22.98
CA ILE A 33 -14.23 7.27 21.55
C ILE A 33 -15.28 6.51 20.75
N SER A 34 -15.29 6.68 19.43
CA SER A 34 -16.14 5.87 18.57
C SER A 34 -15.61 4.43 18.51
N ASP A 35 -16.53 3.49 18.71
CA ASP A 35 -16.39 2.07 18.41
C ASP A 35 -15.79 1.83 17.02
N LYS A 36 -16.28 2.51 15.98
CA LYS A 36 -15.78 2.40 14.61
C LYS A 36 -14.29 2.74 14.49
N SER A 37 -13.83 3.77 15.19
CA SER A 37 -12.41 4.13 15.22
C SER A 37 -11.57 3.05 15.90
N LEU A 38 -12.07 2.51 17.02
CA LEU A 38 -11.35 1.46 17.74
C LEU A 38 -11.31 0.14 16.95
N TYR A 39 -12.41 -0.25 16.29
CA TYR A 39 -12.42 -1.40 15.37
C TYR A 39 -11.38 -1.24 14.26
N TYR A 40 -11.26 -0.04 13.69
CA TYR A 40 -10.27 0.25 12.66
C TYR A 40 -8.83 0.12 13.19
N TRP A 41 -8.54 0.59 14.40
CA TRP A 41 -7.20 0.45 14.98
C TRP A 41 -6.86 -1.01 15.31
N VAL A 42 -7.81 -1.76 15.86
CA VAL A 42 -7.64 -3.19 16.16
C VAL A 42 -7.41 -3.99 14.89
N SER A 43 -8.13 -3.70 13.80
CA SER A 43 -7.92 -4.40 12.52
C SER A 43 -6.54 -4.07 11.92
N LYS A 44 -6.12 -2.80 11.97
CA LYS A 44 -4.78 -2.37 11.56
C LYS A 44 -3.66 -3.05 12.36
N ALA A 45 -3.85 -3.24 13.67
CA ALA A 45 -2.86 -3.88 14.54
C ALA A 45 -2.78 -5.40 14.37
N LYS A 46 -3.87 -6.04 13.95
CA LYS A 46 -3.89 -7.48 13.62
C LYS A 46 -3.21 -7.79 12.29
N VAL A 47 -3.07 -6.82 11.39
CA VAL A 47 -2.28 -7.00 10.17
C VAL A 47 -0.80 -6.92 10.57
N PRO A 48 -0.02 -8.00 10.40
CA PRO A 48 1.40 -7.99 10.75
C PRO A 48 2.11 -6.87 9.99
N ALA A 49 2.96 -6.12 10.69
CA ALA A 49 3.66 -4.97 10.12
C ALA A 49 4.46 -5.33 8.85
N SER A 50 5.02 -6.55 8.78
CA SER A 50 5.72 -7.05 7.59
C SER A 50 4.80 -7.08 6.37
N GLN A 51 3.57 -7.55 6.51
CA GLN A 51 2.61 -7.65 5.42
C GLN A 51 2.23 -6.25 4.88
N SER A 52 2.25 -5.21 5.72
CA SER A 52 2.00 -3.84 5.28
C SER A 52 3.19 -3.23 4.50
N ALA A 53 4.42 -3.50 4.95
CA ALA A 53 5.64 -3.06 4.29
C ALA A 53 5.85 -3.79 2.95
N GLU A 54 5.68 -5.12 2.95
CA GLU A 54 5.71 -5.96 1.76
C GLU A 54 4.67 -5.48 0.73
N GLN A 55 3.47 -5.11 1.15
CA GLN A 55 2.46 -4.56 0.24
C GLN A 55 2.87 -3.23 -0.39
N GLU A 56 3.57 -2.37 0.35
CA GLU A 56 4.07 -1.11 -0.18
C GLU A 56 5.22 -1.34 -1.18
N GLU A 57 6.14 -2.26 -0.87
CA GLU A 57 7.22 -2.67 -1.77
C GLU A 57 6.67 -3.30 -3.04
N ILE A 58 5.68 -4.19 -2.95
CA ILE A 58 5.00 -4.79 -4.12
C ILE A 58 4.39 -3.70 -5.00
N ARG A 59 3.79 -2.65 -4.42
CA ARG A 59 3.25 -1.53 -5.21
C ARG A 59 4.35 -0.76 -5.93
N LYS A 60 5.45 -0.43 -5.24
CA LYS A 60 6.61 0.26 -5.85
C LYS A 60 7.20 -0.57 -6.99
N LEU A 61 7.42 -1.87 -6.76
CA LEU A 61 7.95 -2.79 -7.76
C LEU A 61 7.03 -2.91 -8.99
N LYS A 62 5.70 -2.95 -8.81
CA LYS A 62 4.75 -2.98 -9.94
C LYS A 62 4.80 -1.72 -10.79
N VAL A 63 4.96 -0.55 -10.17
CA VAL A 63 5.11 0.73 -10.90
C VAL A 63 6.41 0.72 -11.70
N GLU A 64 7.50 0.31 -11.08
CA GLU A 64 8.81 0.27 -11.72
C GLU A 64 8.86 -0.76 -12.86
N LEU A 65 8.31 -1.96 -12.65
CA LEU A 65 8.21 -2.98 -13.67
C LEU A 65 7.42 -2.49 -14.89
N LYS A 66 6.32 -1.75 -14.67
CA LYS A 66 5.55 -1.13 -15.75
C LYS A 66 6.41 -0.13 -16.53
N ARG A 67 7.07 0.81 -15.84
CA ARG A 67 7.96 1.81 -16.45
C ARG A 67 9.04 1.17 -17.32
N VAL A 68 9.78 0.21 -16.76
CA VAL A 68 10.87 -0.49 -17.48
C VAL A 68 10.32 -1.30 -18.66
N THR A 69 9.13 -1.89 -18.52
CA THR A 69 8.49 -2.62 -19.63
C THR A 69 8.12 -1.68 -20.78
N GLU A 70 7.59 -0.50 -20.47
CA GLU A 70 7.25 0.53 -21.47
C GLU A 70 8.51 1.04 -22.18
N GLU A 71 9.58 1.36 -21.44
CA GLU A 71 10.86 1.77 -22.03
C GLU A 71 11.44 0.72 -22.97
N ARG A 72 11.43 -0.55 -22.52
CA ARG A 72 11.87 -1.66 -23.35
C ARG A 72 11.03 -1.80 -24.62
N ASN A 73 9.71 -1.58 -24.53
CA ASN A 73 8.84 -1.64 -25.69
C ASN A 73 9.14 -0.51 -26.68
N ILE A 74 9.31 0.73 -26.19
CA ILE A 74 9.67 1.88 -27.04
C ILE A 74 10.98 1.60 -27.80
N LEU A 75 12.00 1.07 -27.11
CA LEU A 75 13.27 0.72 -27.76
C LEU A 75 13.11 -0.36 -28.84
N LYS A 76 12.25 -1.35 -28.61
CA LYS A 76 11.94 -2.38 -29.61
C LYS A 76 11.25 -1.79 -30.84
N GLU A 77 10.23 -0.95 -30.63
CA GLU A 77 9.52 -0.28 -31.73
C GLU A 77 10.48 0.61 -32.54
N ALA A 78 11.36 1.36 -31.88
CA ALA A 78 12.37 2.17 -32.54
C ALA A 78 13.33 1.31 -33.37
N ALA A 79 13.83 0.21 -32.83
CA ALA A 79 14.72 -0.71 -33.55
C ALA A 79 14.05 -1.31 -34.80
N VAL A 80 12.77 -1.68 -34.71
CA VAL A 80 11.98 -2.17 -35.85
C VAL A 80 11.83 -1.08 -36.91
N TYR A 81 11.48 0.15 -36.50
CA TYR A 81 11.36 1.29 -37.39
C TYR A 81 12.68 1.56 -38.15
N PHE A 82 13.81 1.67 -37.45
CA PHE A 82 15.12 1.90 -38.08
C PHE A 82 15.57 0.75 -38.99
N ALA A 83 15.30 -0.51 -38.61
CA ALA A 83 15.58 -1.67 -39.45
C ALA A 83 14.72 -1.67 -40.74
N SER A 84 13.51 -1.11 -40.71
CA SER A 84 12.66 -0.98 -41.89
C SER A 84 13.12 0.13 -42.84
N GLU A 85 13.51 1.29 -42.30
CA GLU A 85 14.01 2.43 -43.10
C GLU A 85 15.32 2.09 -43.83
N SER A 86 16.25 1.38 -43.19
CA SER A 86 17.52 0.97 -43.81
C SER A 86 17.31 0.01 -45.01
N LYS A 87 16.34 -0.90 -44.93
CA LYS A 87 15.96 -1.80 -46.03
C LYS A 87 15.31 -1.06 -47.20
N LYS A 88 14.57 0.01 -46.93
CA LYS A 88 13.95 0.83 -47.98
C LYS A 88 14.99 1.65 -48.73
N SER A 89 15.98 2.21 -48.04
CA SER A 89 17.05 3.00 -48.64
C SER A 89 18.01 2.20 -49.54
N THR A 90 18.16 0.90 -49.31
CA THR A 90 19.06 0.03 -50.09
C THR A 90 18.39 -0.62 -51.32
N ARG A 91 17.09 -0.37 -51.52
CA ARG A 91 16.27 -0.96 -52.60
C ARG A 91 15.86 0.07 -53.67
N SER A 92 16.26 1.34 -53.53
CA SER A 92 16.20 2.38 -54.56
C SER A 92 17.51 2.44 -55.33
#